data_AF-A0ABD3JJJ1-F1
#
_entry.id   AF-A0ABD3JJJ1-F1
#
_cell.length_a   1.000
_cell.length_b   1.000
_cell.length_c   1.000
_cell.angle_alpha   90.00
_cell.angle_beta   90.00
_cell.angle_gamma   90.00
#
_symmetry.space_group_name_H-M   'P 1'
#
loop_
_entity.id
_entity.type
_entity.pdbx_description
1 polymer ?
#
loop_
_entity_poly.entity_id
_entity_poly.type
_entity_poly.pdbx_seq_one_letter_code
_entity_poly.pdbx_strand_id
1 'polypeptide(L)'
;MLLHEEDDGVRVVGICGIGGIGKTTIAKAIYNMIADQFKGSSFLANVREISRRYGLRKLQEALLRDILGDKTIKVGSIQIGVDLIRQKLGNKRVLLVLDDVDCMDQVRDLMGERSWLGQGSRIMLTTRDEEIVVAQSAEIYKVVELNHDDALQLFSLNAFQKPSPTKGDPYPLLSDRFIHYAKGLPLALIVLGSFLSGKSTQEWRCTLERLSATPGDHIDEILKISFDGLETHEQAIFLDIACFFNGEDKIKVTKVFDRCNFYPDSGLQILSQKSLIYMESNKIRMHDLLQEMGREFVRRESPENPGKRSRLWSYEDILRVLRENLGTNSVQGIKLDMLEPGEAMSMGTKSIGQMKRLRLLMFRDKHLSGCPEYLWNDITWFCGGGNNMPETAERDGPAQPSIHDSTPTNPTKNEKHHGPIETFLFRFRCKGVALRIWKSNCRDALSNFKCIVATPRKLAQFLCLKARKGSHKTSIADFDSDILLEEYSVCPF
;
A
#
# COMPACT_ATOMS: atom_id res chain seq x y z
N MET A 1 -8.16 -14.19 21.99
CA MET A 1 -9.25 -13.55 21.22
C MET A 1 -9.61 -14.30 19.94
N LEU A 2 -8.80 -14.28 18.88
CA LEU A 2 -9.11 -14.97 17.61
C LEU A 2 -8.86 -16.49 17.60
N LEU A 3 -7.92 -16.97 18.41
CA LEU A 3 -7.45 -18.36 18.43
C LEU A 3 -7.94 -19.18 19.64
N HIS A 4 -9.00 -18.78 20.34
CA HIS A 4 -9.57 -19.68 21.35
C HIS A 4 -10.10 -20.93 20.65
N GLU A 5 -9.52 -22.07 21.01
CA GLU A 5 -9.80 -23.39 20.43
C GLU A 5 -11.13 -23.98 20.93
N GLU A 6 -11.73 -23.42 21.99
CA GLU A 6 -12.91 -23.97 22.68
C GLU A 6 -14.24 -23.43 22.16
N ASP A 7 -14.22 -22.62 21.10
CA ASP A 7 -15.44 -22.02 20.53
C ASP A 7 -15.48 -22.18 19.00
N ASP A 8 -16.35 -23.10 18.58
CA ASP A 8 -16.62 -23.45 17.18
C ASP A 8 -17.51 -22.41 16.46
N GLY A 9 -17.90 -21.32 17.13
CA GLY A 9 -18.68 -20.24 16.52
C GLY A 9 -17.91 -19.38 15.50
N VAL A 10 -18.65 -18.51 14.81
CA VAL A 10 -18.10 -17.44 13.95
C VAL A 10 -17.75 -16.24 14.82
N ARG A 11 -16.48 -15.82 14.83
CA ARG A 11 -16.01 -14.72 15.68
C ARG A 11 -15.58 -13.52 14.85
N VAL A 12 -15.97 -12.33 15.32
CA VAL A 12 -15.63 -11.04 14.72
C VAL A 12 -14.85 -10.24 15.74
N VAL A 13 -13.72 -9.69 15.31
CA VAL A 13 -12.86 -8.83 16.11
C VAL A 13 -12.61 -7.52 15.37
N GLY A 14 -12.85 -6.39 16.03
CA GLY A 14 -12.44 -5.08 15.53
C GLY A 14 -11.12 -4.63 16.16
N ILE A 15 -10.13 -4.33 15.34
CA ILE A 15 -8.86 -3.71 15.72
C ILE A 15 -9.03 -2.20 15.53
N CYS A 16 -9.10 -1.47 16.64
CA CYS A 16 -9.43 -0.04 16.66
C CYS A 16 -8.26 0.81 17.17
N GLY A 17 -8.22 2.07 16.74
CA GLY A 17 -7.19 3.03 17.15
C GLY A 17 -6.94 4.11 16.11
N ILE A 18 -6.15 5.11 16.47
CA ILE A 18 -5.87 6.28 15.63
C ILE A 18 -5.07 5.94 14.36
N GLY A 19 -4.98 6.88 13.43
CA GLY A 19 -4.14 6.73 12.23
C GLY A 19 -2.67 6.50 12.59
N GLY A 20 -1.96 5.67 11.82
CA GLY A 20 -0.52 5.44 12.03
C GLY A 20 -0.13 4.58 13.24
N ILE A 21 -1.10 4.12 14.06
CA ILE A 21 -0.86 3.29 15.25
C ILE A 21 -0.46 1.84 14.94
N GLY A 22 -0.69 1.37 13.70
CA GLY A 22 -0.29 0.01 13.26
C GLY A 22 -1.41 -1.04 13.19
N LYS A 23 -2.69 -0.64 13.14
CA LYS A 23 -3.84 -1.58 13.02
C LYS A 23 -3.69 -2.57 11.85
N THR A 24 -3.48 -2.06 10.64
CA THR A 24 -3.27 -2.85 9.42
C THR A 24 -2.09 -3.80 9.56
N THR A 25 -1.01 -3.33 10.18
CA THR A 25 0.20 -4.13 10.41
C THR A 25 -0.07 -5.32 11.33
N ILE A 26 -0.80 -5.11 12.43
CA ILE A 26 -1.22 -6.17 13.35
C ILE A 26 -2.13 -7.16 12.62
N ALA A 27 -3.14 -6.66 11.90
CA ALA A 27 -4.08 -7.50 11.19
C ALA A 27 -3.40 -8.37 10.13
N LYS A 28 -2.47 -7.79 9.37
CA LYS A 28 -1.71 -8.50 8.35
C LYS A 28 -0.76 -9.55 8.94
N ALA A 29 -0.12 -9.25 10.06
CA ALA A 29 0.73 -10.22 10.76
C ALA A 29 -0.07 -11.44 11.24
N ILE A 30 -1.24 -11.20 11.84
CA ILE A 30 -2.14 -12.28 12.27
C ILE A 30 -2.61 -13.08 11.06
N TYR A 31 -3.06 -12.41 10.00
CA TYR A 31 -3.49 -13.06 8.76
C TYR A 31 -2.44 -14.03 8.22
N ASN A 32 -1.21 -13.54 8.04
CA ASN A 32 -0.11 -14.35 7.52
C ASN A 32 0.25 -15.53 8.43
N MET A 33 0.00 -15.43 9.74
CA MET A 33 0.32 -16.48 10.71
C MET A 33 -0.71 -17.61 10.74
N ILE A 34 -1.97 -17.35 10.39
CA ILE A 34 -3.07 -18.31 10.62
C ILE A 34 -3.91 -18.62 9.39
N ALA A 35 -3.69 -17.94 8.25
CA ALA A 35 -4.50 -18.09 7.03
C ALA A 35 -4.53 -19.53 6.50
N ASP A 36 -3.43 -20.27 6.63
CA ASP A 36 -3.28 -21.66 6.21
C ASP A 36 -4.13 -22.65 7.01
N GLN A 37 -4.66 -22.23 8.17
CA GLN A 37 -5.52 -23.05 9.03
C GLN A 37 -7.00 -23.05 8.60
N PHE A 38 -7.35 -22.27 7.57
CA PHE A 38 -8.72 -22.06 7.09
C PHE A 38 -8.93 -22.67 5.71
N LYS A 39 -10.18 -23.01 5.36
CA LYS A 39 -10.53 -23.57 4.05
C LYS A 39 -10.49 -22.53 2.92
N GLY A 40 -10.46 -21.25 3.29
CA GLY A 40 -10.30 -20.12 2.39
C GLY A 40 -10.01 -18.87 3.23
N SER A 41 -9.21 -17.96 2.69
CA SER A 41 -8.86 -16.73 3.37
C SER A 41 -8.82 -15.56 2.38
N SER A 42 -9.13 -14.36 2.86
CA SER A 42 -9.02 -13.13 2.07
C SER A 42 -8.61 -11.96 2.96
N PHE A 43 -7.65 -11.19 2.48
CA PHE A 43 -7.25 -9.91 3.06
C PHE A 43 -7.65 -8.80 2.09
N LEU A 44 -8.76 -8.12 2.40
CA LEU A 44 -9.22 -6.98 1.63
C LEU A 44 -8.57 -5.72 2.19
N ALA A 45 -7.45 -5.31 1.58
CA ALA A 45 -6.69 -4.11 1.94
C ALA A 45 -7.42 -2.82 1.51
N ASN A 46 -7.32 -1.74 2.31
CA ASN A 46 -7.83 -0.40 1.99
C ASN A 46 -9.29 -0.37 1.50
N VAL A 47 -10.22 -1.00 2.24
CA VAL A 47 -11.64 -1.11 1.88
C VAL A 47 -12.28 0.26 1.63
N ARG A 48 -12.01 1.25 2.50
CA ARG A 48 -12.45 2.65 2.31
C ARG A 48 -12.05 3.21 0.95
N GLU A 49 -10.79 3.10 0.56
CA GLU A 49 -10.27 3.69 -0.67
C GLU A 49 -10.77 2.93 -1.91
N ILE A 50 -10.71 1.60 -1.89
CA ILE A 50 -11.12 0.77 -3.02
C ILE A 50 -12.63 0.89 -3.28
N SER A 51 -13.46 0.93 -2.23
CA SER A 51 -14.91 1.08 -2.38
C SER A 51 -15.28 2.42 -3.01
N ARG A 52 -14.67 3.53 -2.57
CA ARG A 52 -14.86 4.86 -3.17
C ARG A 52 -14.40 4.92 -4.62
N ARG A 53 -13.24 4.31 -4.91
CA ARG A 53 -12.57 4.44 -6.20
C ARG A 53 -13.10 3.49 -7.27
N TYR A 54 -13.47 2.28 -6.89
CA TYR A 54 -13.78 1.19 -7.80
C TYR A 54 -15.12 0.50 -7.51
N GLY A 55 -15.82 0.93 -6.46
CA GLY A 55 -17.07 0.35 -6.00
C GLY A 55 -16.89 -0.92 -5.14
N LEU A 56 -17.84 -1.16 -4.24
CA LEU A 56 -17.89 -2.36 -3.39
C LEU A 56 -17.90 -3.67 -4.18
N ARG A 57 -18.49 -3.66 -5.39
CA ARG A 57 -18.51 -4.81 -6.30
C ARG A 57 -17.12 -5.40 -6.57
N LYS A 58 -16.08 -4.55 -6.65
CA LYS A 58 -14.70 -5.01 -6.89
C LYS A 58 -14.11 -5.72 -5.67
N LEU A 59 -14.49 -5.30 -4.47
CA LEU A 59 -14.09 -5.96 -3.22
C LEU A 59 -14.80 -7.30 -3.07
N GLN A 60 -16.09 -7.40 -3.44
CA GLN A 60 -16.82 -8.68 -3.46
C GLN A 60 -16.20 -9.68 -4.47
N GLU A 61 -15.82 -9.22 -5.67
CA GLU A 61 -15.08 -10.05 -6.63
C GLU A 61 -13.77 -10.55 -6.05
N ALA A 62 -12.97 -9.68 -5.41
CA ALA A 62 -11.70 -10.06 -4.80
C ALA A 62 -11.91 -11.10 -3.69
N LEU A 63 -12.86 -10.87 -2.79
CA LEU A 63 -13.22 -11.78 -1.71
C LEU A 63 -13.55 -13.18 -2.22
N LEU A 64 -14.43 -13.26 -3.21
CA LEU A 64 -14.87 -14.54 -3.79
C LEU A 64 -13.71 -15.25 -4.50
N ARG A 65 -12.86 -14.51 -5.24
CA ARG A 65 -11.69 -15.07 -5.92
C ARG A 65 -10.68 -15.64 -4.93
N ASP A 66 -10.40 -14.92 -3.85
CA ASP A 66 -9.43 -15.33 -2.82
C ASP A 66 -9.91 -16.59 -2.09
N ILE A 67 -11.17 -16.62 -1.67
CA ILE A 67 -11.73 -17.73 -0.87
C ILE A 67 -12.02 -18.97 -1.72
N LEU A 68 -12.45 -18.80 -2.98
CA LEU A 68 -12.86 -19.90 -3.85
C LEU A 68 -11.74 -20.38 -4.79
N GLY A 69 -10.69 -19.58 -4.98
CA GLY A 69 -9.59 -19.87 -5.91
C GLY A 69 -9.96 -19.69 -7.39
N ASP A 70 -11.17 -19.23 -7.70
CA ASP A 70 -11.65 -19.04 -9.08
C ASP A 70 -11.47 -17.58 -9.53
N LYS A 71 -10.45 -17.34 -10.35
CA LYS A 71 -10.10 -16.03 -10.90
C LYS A 71 -11.11 -15.49 -11.93
N THR A 72 -12.04 -16.33 -12.42
CA THR A 72 -13.00 -15.97 -13.47
C THR A 72 -14.27 -15.29 -12.93
N ILE A 73 -14.48 -15.34 -11.61
CA ILE A 73 -15.66 -14.77 -10.96
C ILE A 73 -15.80 -13.29 -11.31
N LYS A 74 -16.99 -12.92 -11.80
CA LYS A 74 -17.43 -11.55 -12.02
C LYS A 74 -18.75 -11.34 -11.30
N VAL A 75 -18.90 -10.19 -10.68
CA VAL A 75 -20.13 -9.82 -9.97
C VAL A 75 -20.85 -8.79 -10.83
N GLY A 76 -22.13 -9.02 -11.15
CA GLY A 76 -22.94 -8.10 -11.98
C GLY A 76 -23.40 -6.85 -11.23
N SER A 77 -23.77 -6.99 -9.96
CA SER A 77 -24.23 -5.92 -9.09
C SER A 77 -23.88 -6.24 -7.62
N ILE A 78 -23.93 -5.23 -6.74
CA ILE A 78 -23.60 -5.42 -5.31
C ILE A 78 -24.49 -6.51 -4.69
N GLN A 79 -25.79 -6.51 -5.00
CA GLN A 79 -26.73 -7.50 -4.48
C GLN A 79 -26.41 -8.92 -4.95
N ILE A 80 -26.07 -9.09 -6.24
CA ILE A 80 -25.62 -10.39 -6.76
C ILE A 80 -24.36 -10.85 -6.02
N GLY A 81 -23.44 -9.93 -5.71
CA GLY A 81 -22.24 -10.23 -4.93
C GLY A 81 -22.57 -10.72 -3.52
N VAL A 82 -23.50 -10.05 -2.84
CA VAL A 82 -24.02 -10.44 -1.53
C VAL A 82 -24.61 -11.86 -1.56
N ASP A 83 -25.45 -12.15 -2.54
CA ASP A 83 -26.09 -13.46 -2.69
C ASP A 83 -25.06 -14.57 -2.97
N LEU A 84 -24.05 -14.29 -3.80
CA LEU A 84 -22.95 -15.20 -4.08
C LEU A 84 -22.10 -15.46 -2.84
N ILE A 85 -21.77 -14.43 -2.06
CA ILE A 85 -21.03 -14.56 -0.80
C ILE A 85 -21.80 -15.49 0.14
N ARG A 86 -23.08 -15.22 0.38
CA ARG A 86 -23.95 -16.06 1.22
C ARG A 86 -23.98 -17.51 0.76
N GLN A 87 -24.23 -17.74 -0.53
CA GLN A 87 -24.37 -19.09 -1.09
C GLN A 87 -23.06 -19.88 -1.04
N LYS A 88 -21.92 -19.23 -1.33
CA LYS A 88 -20.63 -19.91 -1.51
C LYS A 88 -19.84 -20.06 -0.20
N LEU A 89 -20.04 -19.18 0.79
CA LEU A 89 -19.31 -19.20 2.06
C LEU A 89 -20.08 -19.87 3.21
N GLY A 90 -21.39 -20.13 3.06
CA GLY A 90 -22.31 -20.66 4.10
C GLY A 90 -21.79 -21.81 4.98
N ASN A 91 -20.95 -22.69 4.42
CA ASN A 91 -20.41 -23.87 5.12
C ASN A 91 -18.88 -23.92 5.12
N LYS A 92 -18.21 -22.82 4.79
CA LYS A 92 -16.75 -22.74 4.73
C LYS A 92 -16.22 -22.06 5.98
N ARG A 93 -15.26 -22.72 6.62
CA ARG A 93 -14.44 -22.13 7.67
C ARG A 93 -13.46 -21.16 7.02
N VAL A 94 -13.70 -19.86 7.13
CA VAL A 94 -12.93 -18.81 6.44
C VAL A 94 -12.21 -17.86 7.41
N LEU A 95 -11.10 -17.29 6.95
CA LEU A 95 -10.45 -16.14 7.59
C LEU A 95 -10.63 -14.91 6.71
N LEU A 96 -11.35 -13.91 7.21
CA LEU A 96 -11.60 -12.67 6.48
C LEU A 96 -11.00 -11.48 7.22
N VAL A 97 -10.21 -10.66 6.52
CA VAL A 97 -9.76 -9.37 7.03
C VAL A 97 -10.32 -8.25 6.16
N LEU A 98 -11.10 -7.35 6.76
CA LEU A 98 -11.56 -6.11 6.15
C LEU A 98 -10.72 -4.97 6.72
N ASP A 99 -9.74 -4.52 5.96
CA ASP A 99 -8.80 -3.49 6.40
C ASP A 99 -9.27 -2.09 6.00
N ASP A 100 -9.23 -1.16 6.95
CA ASP A 100 -9.59 0.25 6.80
C ASP A 100 -11.05 0.45 6.38
N VAL A 101 -11.98 -0.10 7.18
CA VAL A 101 -13.43 0.13 7.01
C VAL A 101 -13.86 1.43 7.70
N ASP A 102 -14.71 2.20 7.04
CA ASP A 102 -15.19 3.50 7.53
C ASP A 102 -16.70 3.73 7.34
N CYS A 103 -17.44 2.74 6.85
CA CYS A 103 -18.90 2.77 6.90
C CYS A 103 -19.52 1.38 7.06
N MET A 104 -20.76 1.36 7.56
CA MET A 104 -21.49 0.11 7.82
C MET A 104 -21.87 -0.66 6.55
N ASP A 105 -22.08 0.05 5.44
CA ASP A 105 -22.40 -0.57 4.15
C ASP A 105 -21.25 -1.47 3.66
N GLN A 106 -20.00 -1.05 3.86
CA GLN A 106 -18.83 -1.88 3.53
C GLN A 106 -18.85 -3.21 4.29
N VAL A 107 -19.12 -3.18 5.59
CA VAL A 107 -19.15 -4.39 6.43
C VAL A 107 -20.32 -5.27 6.04
N ARG A 108 -21.52 -4.70 5.92
CA ARG A 108 -22.75 -5.43 5.56
C ARG A 108 -22.61 -6.14 4.21
N ASP A 109 -22.07 -5.46 3.19
CA ASP A 109 -22.07 -5.97 1.82
C ASP A 109 -20.88 -6.90 1.51
N LEU A 110 -19.87 -6.96 2.39
CA LEU A 110 -18.70 -7.86 2.27
C LEU A 110 -18.75 -9.05 3.21
N MET A 111 -19.18 -8.83 4.46
CA MET A 111 -19.25 -9.88 5.48
C MET A 111 -20.66 -10.49 5.58
N GLY A 112 -21.70 -9.65 5.45
CA GLY A 112 -23.07 -10.07 5.71
C GLY A 112 -23.31 -10.44 7.17
N GLU A 113 -24.17 -11.42 7.40
CA GLU A 113 -24.43 -11.95 8.74
C GLU A 113 -23.46 -13.07 9.11
N ARG A 114 -23.21 -13.26 10.41
CA ARG A 114 -22.39 -14.38 10.91
C ARG A 114 -22.92 -15.75 10.49
N SER A 115 -24.23 -15.87 10.27
CA SER A 115 -24.92 -17.07 9.79
C SER A 115 -24.50 -17.49 8.38
N TRP A 116 -23.87 -16.60 7.60
CA TRP A 116 -23.44 -16.87 6.22
C TRP A 116 -22.07 -17.54 6.15
N LEU A 117 -21.41 -17.77 7.29
CA LEU A 117 -20.08 -18.33 7.36
C LEU A 117 -20.09 -19.65 8.12
N GLY A 118 -19.25 -20.58 7.70
CA GLY A 118 -19.13 -21.87 8.38
C GLY A 118 -18.55 -21.72 9.78
N GLN A 119 -18.88 -22.68 10.65
CA GLN A 119 -18.31 -22.79 12.00
C GLN A 119 -16.78 -22.72 12.01
N GLY A 120 -16.24 -22.09 13.05
CA GLY A 120 -14.82 -21.84 13.22
C GLY A 120 -14.27 -20.69 12.36
N SER A 121 -15.11 -19.95 11.63
CA SER A 121 -14.67 -18.78 10.85
C SER A 121 -14.23 -17.63 11.75
N ARG A 122 -13.29 -16.84 11.25
CA ARG A 122 -12.73 -15.69 11.97
C ARG A 122 -12.73 -14.47 11.05
N ILE A 123 -13.25 -13.36 11.56
CA ILE A 123 -13.31 -12.08 10.85
C ILE A 123 -12.57 -11.04 11.67
N MET A 124 -11.74 -10.25 11.00
CA MET A 124 -11.04 -9.11 11.56
C MET A 124 -11.41 -7.85 10.78
N LEU A 125 -11.78 -6.80 11.50
CA LEU A 125 -12.04 -5.49 10.95
C LEU A 125 -10.94 -4.56 11.46
N THR A 126 -10.32 -3.74 10.62
CA THR A 126 -9.51 -2.62 11.11
C THR A 126 -10.25 -1.31 10.83
N THR A 127 -10.37 -0.46 11.83
CA THR A 127 -11.08 0.81 11.69
C THR A 127 -10.57 1.85 12.69
N ARG A 128 -10.81 3.13 12.36
CA ARG A 128 -10.63 4.24 13.31
C ARG A 128 -11.90 4.50 14.13
N ASP A 129 -13.04 3.98 13.67
CA ASP A 129 -14.36 4.22 14.23
C ASP A 129 -14.84 2.99 15.02
N GLU A 130 -14.82 3.09 16.35
CA GLU A 130 -15.26 2.01 17.24
C GLU A 130 -16.76 1.68 17.06
N GLU A 131 -17.59 2.63 16.60
CA GLU A 131 -19.03 2.43 16.43
C GLU A 131 -19.35 1.37 15.38
N ILE A 132 -18.54 1.26 14.33
CA ILE A 132 -18.66 0.22 13.30
C ILE A 132 -18.53 -1.18 13.92
N VAL A 133 -17.65 -1.33 14.91
CA VAL A 133 -17.41 -2.62 15.58
C VAL A 133 -18.51 -2.93 16.59
N VAL A 134 -18.95 -1.92 17.35
CA VAL A 134 -20.07 -2.03 18.29
C VAL A 134 -21.35 -2.46 17.56
N ALA A 135 -21.63 -1.86 16.40
CA ALA A 135 -22.79 -2.22 15.58
C ALA A 135 -22.76 -3.68 15.07
N GLN A 136 -21.60 -4.32 15.04
CA GLN A 136 -21.43 -5.74 14.71
C GLN A 136 -21.47 -6.67 15.93
N SER A 137 -21.70 -6.12 17.13
CA SER A 137 -21.60 -6.83 18.42
C SER A 137 -20.28 -7.62 18.52
N ALA A 138 -19.19 -7.02 18.04
CA ALA A 138 -17.88 -7.65 17.90
C ALA A 138 -16.95 -7.23 19.05
N GLU A 139 -15.97 -8.07 19.35
CA GLU A 139 -14.97 -7.76 20.38
C GLU A 139 -14.00 -6.69 19.86
N ILE A 140 -13.73 -5.67 20.67
CA ILE A 140 -12.81 -4.58 20.32
C ILE A 140 -11.43 -4.85 20.91
N TYR A 141 -10.42 -4.87 20.06
CA TYR A 141 -9.02 -4.76 20.44
C TYR A 141 -8.54 -3.33 20.15
N LYS A 142 -8.35 -2.53 21.21
CA LYS A 142 -7.81 -1.17 21.10
C LYS A 142 -6.29 -1.23 21.03
N VAL A 143 -5.72 -0.77 19.92
CA VAL A 143 -4.28 -0.68 19.75
C VAL A 143 -3.75 0.49 20.57
N VAL A 144 -2.77 0.21 21.43
CA VAL A 144 -2.10 1.20 22.27
C VAL A 144 -0.76 1.62 21.66
N GLU A 145 -0.25 2.76 22.09
CA GLU A 145 1.05 3.28 21.70
C GLU A 145 2.19 2.36 22.11
N LEU A 146 3.31 2.45 21.40
CA LEU A 146 4.51 1.70 21.77
C LEU A 146 5.04 2.20 23.11
N ASN A 147 5.44 1.25 23.98
CA ASN A 147 6.24 1.58 25.14
C ASN A 147 7.60 2.15 24.70
N HIS A 148 8.29 2.78 25.65
CA HIS A 148 9.55 3.47 25.40
C HIS A 148 10.61 2.59 24.72
N ASP A 149 10.82 1.36 25.20
CA ASP A 149 11.83 0.45 24.64
C ASP A 149 11.52 0.09 23.18
N ASP A 150 10.27 -0.25 22.88
CA ASP A 150 9.84 -0.61 21.53
C ASP A 150 9.87 0.60 20.59
N ALA A 151 9.51 1.78 21.10
CA ALA A 151 9.60 3.03 20.36
C ALA A 151 11.05 3.40 20.05
N LEU A 152 11.97 3.24 21.01
CA LEU A 152 13.41 3.45 20.84
C LEU A 152 13.98 2.49 19.81
N GLN A 153 13.61 1.22 19.89
CA GLN A 153 14.05 0.22 18.93
C GLN A 153 13.55 0.55 17.51
N LEU A 154 12.26 0.89 17.37
CA LEU A 154 11.68 1.24 16.09
C LEU A 154 12.33 2.49 15.50
N PHE A 155 12.46 3.57 16.28
CA PHE A 155 13.13 4.78 15.85
C PHE A 155 14.57 4.50 15.43
N SER A 156 15.32 3.73 16.22
CA SER A 156 16.71 3.41 15.96
C SER A 156 16.91 2.61 14.67
N LEU A 157 16.00 1.68 14.37
CA LEU A 157 16.02 0.92 13.12
C LEU A 157 15.82 1.80 11.89
N ASN A 158 15.19 2.97 12.03
CA ASN A 158 14.98 3.92 10.95
C ASN A 158 16.10 4.98 10.89
N ALA A 159 16.57 5.47 12.03
CA ALA A 159 17.63 6.48 12.10
C ALA A 159 19.04 5.91 11.86
N PHE A 160 19.36 4.79 12.50
CA PHE A 160 20.72 4.23 12.57
C PHE A 160 20.89 2.90 11.83
N GLN A 161 19.80 2.33 11.31
CA GLN A 161 19.77 0.99 10.71
C GLN A 161 20.22 -0.11 11.71
N LYS A 162 20.05 0.16 13.01
CA LYS A 162 20.44 -0.70 14.14
C LYS A 162 19.34 -0.68 15.20
N PRO A 163 19.20 -1.73 16.04
CA PRO A 163 18.13 -1.81 17.04
C PRO A 163 18.31 -0.84 18.22
N SER A 164 19.44 -0.13 18.29
CA SER A 164 19.73 0.85 19.32
C SER A 164 20.52 2.02 18.73
N PRO A 165 20.51 3.19 19.39
CA PRO A 165 21.37 4.30 19.00
C PRO A 165 22.85 3.92 19.00
N THR A 166 23.65 4.64 18.22
CA THR A 166 25.11 4.57 18.34
C THR A 166 25.50 4.93 19.77
N LYS A 167 26.38 4.13 20.39
CA LYS A 167 26.81 4.33 21.78
C LYS A 167 27.54 5.67 21.93
N GLY A 168 27.28 6.35 23.04
CA GLY A 168 27.88 7.64 23.38
C GLY A 168 26.99 8.83 23.02
N ASP A 169 27.14 9.92 23.79
CA ASP A 169 26.41 11.16 23.53
C ASP A 169 26.79 11.78 22.18
N PRO A 170 25.85 12.45 21.49
CA PRO A 170 24.51 12.85 21.96
C PRO A 170 23.35 11.96 21.47
N TYR A 171 23.61 10.85 20.76
CA TYR A 171 22.56 10.11 20.06
C TYR A 171 21.50 9.47 20.97
N PRO A 172 21.84 8.83 22.12
CA PRO A 172 20.84 8.31 23.04
C PRO A 172 19.90 9.40 23.57
N LEU A 173 20.46 10.52 24.03
CA LEU A 173 19.68 11.65 24.57
C LEU A 173 18.77 12.29 23.52
N LEU A 174 19.28 12.50 22.30
CA LEU A 174 18.48 13.08 21.22
C LEU A 174 17.37 12.12 20.78
N SER A 175 17.68 10.82 20.67
CA SER A 175 16.68 9.80 20.31
C SER A 175 15.53 9.79 21.31
N ASP A 176 15.83 9.85 22.61
CA ASP A 176 14.84 9.92 23.68
C ASP A 176 13.87 11.10 23.52
N ARG A 177 14.40 12.29 23.22
CA ARG A 177 13.56 13.49 23.01
C ARG A 177 12.65 13.36 21.78
N PHE A 178 13.14 12.77 20.69
CA PHE A 178 12.30 12.51 19.51
C PHE A 178 11.21 11.48 19.78
N ILE A 179 11.52 10.43 20.54
CA ILE A 179 10.54 9.40 20.93
C ILE A 179 9.45 10.01 21.81
N HIS A 180 9.84 10.85 22.76
CA HIS A 180 8.90 11.59 23.60
C HIS A 180 7.98 12.48 22.77
N TYR A 181 8.53 13.20 21.79
CA TYR A 181 7.75 14.02 20.87
C TYR A 181 6.77 13.18 20.01
N ALA A 182 7.21 12.02 19.53
CA ALA A 182 6.38 11.11 18.73
C ALA A 182 5.32 10.34 19.54
N LYS A 183 5.36 10.42 20.88
CA LYS A 183 4.40 9.79 21.81
C LYS A 183 4.12 8.31 21.53
N GLY A 184 5.15 7.56 21.11
CA GLY A 184 5.03 6.13 20.83
C GLY A 184 4.23 5.77 19.57
N LEU A 185 3.89 6.75 18.70
CA LEU A 185 3.18 6.51 17.44
C LEU A 185 4.12 5.92 16.39
N PRO A 186 3.87 4.71 15.88
CA PRO A 186 4.82 4.06 14.99
C PRO A 186 5.12 4.78 13.68
N LEU A 187 4.08 5.31 13.00
CA LEU A 187 4.31 6.05 11.75
C LEU A 187 5.21 7.27 11.99
N ALA A 188 4.95 8.02 13.07
CA ALA A 188 5.74 9.18 13.44
C ALA A 188 7.21 8.81 13.73
N LEU A 189 7.44 7.74 14.48
CA LEU A 189 8.79 7.23 14.78
C LEU A 189 9.55 6.80 13.52
N ILE A 190 8.86 6.14 12.58
CA ILE A 190 9.45 5.70 11.31
C ILE A 190 9.85 6.90 10.46
N VAL A 191 8.92 7.84 10.27
CA VAL A 191 9.14 9.01 9.42
C VAL A 191 10.23 9.91 10.00
N LEU A 192 10.21 10.19 11.31
CA LEU A 192 11.28 10.94 11.98
C LEU A 192 12.63 10.24 11.89
N GLY A 193 12.68 8.94 12.22
CA GLY A 193 13.93 8.19 12.19
C GLY A 193 14.54 8.22 10.79
N SER A 194 13.74 7.97 9.76
CA SER A 194 14.20 7.98 8.36
C SER A 194 14.62 9.38 7.89
N PHE A 195 13.90 10.44 8.28
CA PHE A 195 14.28 11.83 7.99
C PHE A 195 15.61 12.24 8.61
N LEU A 196 15.90 11.74 9.80
CA LEU A 196 17.11 12.03 10.57
C LEU A 196 18.31 11.15 10.19
N SER A 197 18.08 10.07 9.43
CA SER A 197 19.14 9.14 9.05
C SER A 197 20.22 9.85 8.21
N GLY A 198 21.48 9.64 8.58
CA GLY A 198 22.63 10.25 7.90
C GLY A 198 22.88 11.73 8.23
N LYS A 199 21.99 12.40 8.97
CA LYS A 199 22.17 13.81 9.36
C LYS A 199 23.13 13.98 10.53
N SER A 200 23.75 15.14 10.58
CA SER A 200 24.63 15.54 11.69
C SER A 200 23.84 15.75 12.99
N THR A 201 24.53 15.66 14.12
CA THR A 201 23.95 15.92 15.44
C THR A 201 23.44 17.35 15.59
N GLN A 202 24.03 18.32 14.87
CA GLN A 202 23.53 19.69 14.83
C GLN A 202 22.18 19.78 14.12
N GLU A 203 22.03 19.13 12.97
CA GLU A 203 20.74 19.07 12.27
C GLU A 203 19.64 18.39 13.09
N TRP A 204 20.00 17.35 13.87
CA TRP A 204 19.06 16.74 14.82
C TRP A 204 18.57 17.74 15.86
N ARG A 205 19.46 18.55 16.45
CA ARG A 205 19.09 19.59 17.42
C ARG A 205 18.20 20.65 16.79
N CYS A 206 18.58 21.19 15.63
CA CYS A 206 17.77 22.19 14.92
C CYS A 206 16.37 21.65 14.56
N THR A 207 16.29 20.38 14.14
CA THR A 207 15.01 19.71 13.85
C THR A 207 14.13 19.65 15.09
N LEU A 208 14.70 19.26 16.22
CA LEU A 208 13.97 19.14 17.48
C LEU A 208 13.49 20.50 18.01
N GLU A 209 14.30 21.55 17.87
CA GLU A 209 13.93 22.92 18.19
C GLU A 209 12.75 23.40 17.34
N ARG A 210 12.80 23.16 16.02
CA ARG A 210 11.69 23.48 15.10
C ARG A 210 10.40 22.77 15.50
N LEU A 211 10.47 21.47 15.79
CA LEU A 211 9.30 20.68 16.21
C LEU A 211 8.75 21.12 17.56
N SER A 212 9.62 21.54 18.49
CA SER A 212 9.22 22.01 19.82
C SER A 212 8.59 23.42 19.79
N ALA A 213 8.87 24.21 18.74
CA ALA A 213 8.35 25.56 18.59
C ALA A 213 6.92 25.61 18.01
N THR A 214 6.43 24.53 17.39
CA THR A 214 5.10 24.50 16.77
C THR A 214 4.03 24.01 17.75
N PRO A 215 3.04 24.84 18.11
CA PRO A 215 1.87 24.38 18.85
C PRO A 215 0.91 23.62 17.91
N GLY A 216 0.46 22.42 18.27
CA GLY A 216 -0.53 21.68 17.48
C GLY A 216 -0.38 20.16 17.54
N ASP A 217 -1.15 19.47 16.68
CA ASP A 217 -1.13 18.01 16.57
C ASP A 217 0.24 17.52 16.09
N HIS A 218 0.96 16.84 16.98
CA HIS A 218 2.35 16.46 16.79
C HIS A 218 2.60 15.59 15.55
N ILE A 219 1.61 14.80 15.11
CA ILE A 219 1.79 13.90 13.97
C ILE A 219 1.86 14.64 12.64
N ASP A 220 1.04 15.68 12.43
CA ASP A 220 1.00 16.40 11.15
C ASP A 220 2.32 17.14 10.89
N GLU A 221 2.88 17.76 11.93
CA GLU A 221 4.19 18.42 11.85
C GLU A 221 5.34 17.43 11.60
N ILE A 222 5.26 16.22 12.16
CA ILE A 222 6.23 15.14 11.91
C ILE A 222 6.16 14.65 10.46
N LEU A 223 4.96 14.48 9.91
CA LEU A 223 4.83 14.05 8.53
C LEU A 223 5.28 15.16 7.59
N LYS A 224 4.93 16.41 7.91
CA LYS A 224 5.27 17.59 7.12
C LYS A 224 6.76 17.86 7.07
N ILE A 225 7.52 17.70 8.17
CA ILE A 225 8.96 17.98 8.14
C ILE A 225 9.72 17.09 7.15
N SER A 226 9.22 15.88 6.91
CA SER A 226 9.79 14.96 5.92
C SER A 226 9.46 15.37 4.49
N PHE A 227 8.29 15.94 4.25
CA PHE A 227 7.90 16.53 2.98
C PHE A 227 8.64 17.84 2.69
N ASP A 228 8.78 18.72 3.68
CA ASP A 228 9.52 19.98 3.56
C ASP A 228 11.02 19.74 3.28
N GLY A 229 11.54 18.58 3.68
CA GLY A 229 12.90 18.14 3.38
C GLY A 229 13.07 17.40 2.06
N LEU A 230 12.08 17.46 1.17
CA LEU A 230 12.15 16.98 -0.22
C LEU A 230 12.47 18.13 -1.17
N GLU A 231 13.15 17.82 -2.27
CA GLU A 231 13.31 18.77 -3.36
C GLU A 231 12.00 18.98 -4.14
N THR A 232 11.89 20.08 -4.87
CA THR A 232 10.68 20.44 -5.65
C THR A 232 10.19 19.30 -6.55
N HIS A 233 11.11 18.57 -7.19
CA HIS A 233 10.78 17.46 -8.07
C HIS A 233 10.23 16.24 -7.30
N GLU A 234 10.83 15.91 -6.15
CA GLU A 234 10.38 14.84 -5.24
C GLU A 234 9.02 15.16 -4.62
N GLN A 235 8.79 16.43 -4.24
CA GLN A 235 7.50 16.91 -3.75
C GLN A 235 6.42 16.72 -4.82
N ALA A 236 6.72 17.01 -6.08
CA ALA A 236 5.78 16.79 -7.18
C ALA A 236 5.43 15.30 -7.35
N ILE A 237 6.40 14.40 -7.24
CA ILE A 237 6.19 12.95 -7.27
C ILE A 237 5.36 12.49 -6.07
N PHE A 238 5.68 12.98 -4.87
CA PHE A 238 4.92 12.66 -3.65
C PHE A 238 3.44 13.03 -3.80
N LEU A 239 3.15 14.24 -4.28
CA LEU A 239 1.79 14.72 -4.49
C LEU A 239 1.07 13.95 -5.60
N ASP A 240 1.77 13.56 -6.68
CA ASP A 240 1.22 12.70 -7.73
C ASP A 240 0.86 11.32 -7.19
N ILE A 241 1.69 10.72 -6.33
CA ILE A 241 1.37 9.45 -5.68
C ILE A 241 0.17 9.59 -4.75
N ALA A 242 0.15 10.63 -3.91
CA ALA A 242 -0.95 10.88 -2.98
C ALA A 242 -2.30 11.05 -3.71
N CYS A 243 -2.31 11.82 -4.80
CA CYS A 243 -3.53 12.11 -5.55
C CYS A 243 -3.92 10.97 -6.49
N PHE A 244 -2.96 10.36 -7.18
CA PHE A 244 -3.23 9.50 -8.33
C PHE A 244 -2.70 8.08 -8.18
N PHE A 245 -1.47 7.90 -7.70
CA PHE A 245 -0.75 6.63 -7.89
C PHE A 245 -0.65 5.71 -6.65
N ASN A 246 -1.29 6.05 -5.53
CA ASN A 246 -1.38 5.12 -4.41
C ASN A 246 -2.11 3.82 -4.82
N GLY A 247 -1.46 2.68 -4.61
CA GLY A 247 -1.93 1.35 -5.00
C GLY A 247 -1.74 0.98 -6.48
N GLU A 248 -1.11 1.84 -7.29
CA GLU A 248 -0.84 1.56 -8.71
C GLU A 248 0.45 0.76 -8.90
N ASP A 249 0.53 0.06 -10.03
CA ASP A 249 1.69 -0.74 -10.42
C ASP A 249 2.92 0.16 -10.68
N LYS A 250 4.05 -0.16 -10.04
CA LYS A 250 5.29 0.61 -10.08
C LYS A 250 5.76 0.80 -11.52
N ILE A 251 5.75 -0.24 -12.35
CA ILE A 251 6.25 -0.17 -13.72
C ILE A 251 5.42 0.81 -14.55
N LYS A 252 4.10 0.82 -14.35
CA LYS A 252 3.22 1.79 -15.02
C LYS A 252 3.50 3.22 -14.55
N VAL A 253 3.69 3.43 -13.25
CA VAL A 253 3.94 4.75 -12.68
C VAL A 253 5.29 5.30 -13.13
N THR A 254 6.35 4.49 -13.12
CA THR A 254 7.68 4.86 -13.64
C THR A 254 7.58 5.35 -15.07
N LYS A 255 6.90 4.61 -15.97
CA LYS A 255 6.71 5.03 -17.37
C LYS A 255 5.98 6.37 -17.50
N VAL A 256 5.02 6.66 -16.63
CA VAL A 256 4.29 7.94 -16.64
C VAL A 256 5.21 9.08 -16.22
N PHE A 257 5.99 8.88 -15.17
CA PHE A 257 6.94 9.88 -14.67
C PHE A 257 8.13 10.11 -15.61
N ASP A 258 8.65 9.08 -16.28
CA ASP A 258 9.71 9.23 -17.28
C ASP A 258 9.31 10.21 -18.37
N ARG A 259 8.10 10.05 -18.91
CA ARG A 259 7.58 10.93 -19.95
C ARG A 259 7.30 12.35 -19.43
N CYS A 260 7.10 12.53 -18.12
CA CYS A 260 6.99 13.84 -17.49
C CYS A 260 8.36 14.48 -17.18
N ASN A 261 9.47 13.82 -17.53
CA ASN A 261 10.85 14.19 -17.16
C ASN A 261 11.04 14.30 -15.63
N PHE A 262 10.41 13.40 -14.86
CA PHE A 262 10.44 13.43 -13.39
C PHE A 262 11.53 12.54 -12.77
N TYR A 263 12.42 11.93 -13.57
CA TYR A 263 13.48 11.04 -13.08
C TYR A 263 12.97 10.02 -12.03
N PRO A 264 11.98 9.17 -12.39
CA PRO A 264 11.21 8.37 -11.45
C PRO A 264 12.04 7.48 -10.54
N ASP A 265 13.13 6.89 -11.04
CA ASP A 265 13.93 5.98 -10.24
C ASP A 265 14.56 6.69 -9.03
N SER A 266 15.13 7.87 -9.25
CA SER A 266 15.69 8.71 -8.17
C SER A 266 14.59 9.15 -7.21
N GLY A 267 13.50 9.74 -7.73
CA GLY A 267 12.42 10.27 -6.90
C GLY A 267 11.74 9.18 -6.05
N LEU A 268 11.40 8.04 -6.64
CA LEU A 268 10.78 6.92 -5.92
C LEU A 268 11.74 6.31 -4.89
N GLN A 269 13.04 6.25 -5.19
CA GLN A 269 14.05 5.78 -4.25
C GLN A 269 14.15 6.71 -3.04
N ILE A 270 14.19 8.03 -3.24
CA ILE A 270 14.30 9.02 -2.16
C ILE A 270 13.06 9.00 -1.27
N LEU A 271 11.86 8.95 -1.86
CA LEU A 271 10.62 8.82 -1.10
C LEU A 271 10.58 7.52 -0.27
N SER A 272 11.09 6.42 -0.82
CA SER A 272 11.19 5.13 -0.12
C SER A 272 12.20 5.18 1.04
N GLN A 273 13.38 5.78 0.82
CA GLN A 273 14.40 5.98 1.85
C GLN A 273 13.87 6.84 3.01
N LYS A 274 13.10 7.88 2.72
CA LYS A 274 12.42 8.73 3.71
C LYS A 274 11.16 8.10 4.31
N SER A 275 10.85 6.85 3.95
CA SER A 275 9.66 6.11 4.42
C SER A 275 8.33 6.81 4.14
N LEU A 276 8.27 7.62 3.09
CA LEU A 276 7.06 8.30 2.62
C LEU A 276 6.23 7.40 1.70
N ILE A 277 6.87 6.42 1.07
CA ILE A 277 6.23 5.36 0.30
C ILE A 277 6.89 4.01 0.61
N TYR A 278 6.22 2.93 0.26
CA TYR A 278 6.79 1.58 0.24
C TYR A 278 6.25 0.78 -0.94
N MET A 279 6.93 -0.31 -1.29
CA MET A 279 6.51 -1.22 -2.36
C MET A 279 5.87 -2.48 -1.77
N GLU A 280 4.77 -2.92 -2.36
CA GLU A 280 4.06 -4.14 -1.98
C GLU A 280 3.55 -4.84 -3.25
N SER A 281 4.04 -6.04 -3.53
CA SER A 281 3.63 -6.83 -4.71
C SER A 281 3.67 -6.02 -6.02
N ASN A 282 4.80 -5.33 -6.26
CA ASN A 282 5.03 -4.41 -7.37
C ASN A 282 4.11 -3.16 -7.41
N LYS A 283 3.34 -2.87 -6.36
CA LYS A 283 2.52 -1.67 -6.25
C LYS A 283 3.18 -0.63 -5.35
N ILE A 284 3.06 0.63 -5.73
CA ILE A 284 3.45 1.77 -4.90
C ILE A 284 2.38 1.96 -3.83
N ARG A 285 2.80 2.03 -2.58
CA ARG A 285 1.92 2.28 -1.44
C ARG A 285 2.37 3.50 -0.66
N MET A 286 1.40 4.29 -0.24
CA MET A 286 1.55 5.42 0.66
C MET A 286 0.61 5.22 1.85
N HIS A 287 1.11 5.48 3.06
CA HIS A 287 0.29 5.41 4.27
C HIS A 287 -0.86 6.41 4.17
N ASP A 288 -2.04 6.06 4.68
CA ASP A 288 -3.26 6.89 4.58
C ASP A 288 -3.07 8.32 5.12
N LEU A 289 -2.44 8.50 6.27
CA LEU A 289 -2.08 9.83 6.82
C LEU A 289 -1.16 10.64 5.90
N LEU A 290 -0.18 10.01 5.24
CA LEU A 290 0.70 10.70 4.27
C LEU A 290 -0.08 11.09 3.01
N GLN A 291 -0.98 10.23 2.57
CA GLN A 291 -1.87 10.51 1.44
C GLN A 291 -2.84 11.65 1.76
N GLU A 292 -3.44 11.62 2.95
CA GLU A 292 -4.34 12.65 3.49
C GLU A 292 -3.60 14.00 3.57
N MET A 293 -2.38 14.02 4.11
CA MET A 293 -1.52 15.21 4.15
C MET A 293 -1.22 15.76 2.75
N GLY A 294 -0.78 14.90 1.81
CA GLY A 294 -0.48 15.33 0.45
C GLY A 294 -1.70 15.91 -0.28
N ARG A 295 -2.87 15.28 -0.12
CA ARG A 295 -4.15 15.78 -0.66
C ARG A 295 -4.57 17.09 0.00
N GLU A 296 -4.33 17.25 1.29
CA GLU A 296 -4.59 18.50 2.00
C GLU A 296 -3.71 19.64 1.50
N PHE A 297 -2.44 19.41 1.20
CA PHE A 297 -1.60 20.42 0.55
C PHE A 297 -2.19 20.91 -0.76
N VAL A 298 -2.65 20.00 -1.63
CA VAL A 298 -3.29 20.39 -2.89
C VAL A 298 -4.62 21.10 -2.66
N ARG A 299 -5.41 20.66 -1.68
CA ARG A 299 -6.67 21.33 -1.32
C ARG A 299 -6.42 22.77 -0.86
N ARG A 300 -5.36 23.01 -0.08
CA ARG A 300 -4.98 24.33 0.44
C ARG A 300 -4.47 25.30 -0.62
N GLU A 301 -4.00 24.82 -1.77
CA GLU A 301 -3.66 25.70 -2.90
C GLU A 301 -4.87 26.56 -3.32
N SER A 302 -6.08 25.98 -3.26
CA SER A 302 -7.32 26.74 -3.39
C SER A 302 -8.50 25.96 -2.77
N PRO A 303 -8.88 26.27 -1.51
CA PRO A 303 -9.91 25.52 -0.79
C PRO A 303 -11.26 25.53 -1.50
N GLU A 304 -11.70 26.71 -1.97
CA GLU A 304 -13.04 26.90 -2.53
C GLU A 304 -13.11 26.61 -4.04
N ASN A 305 -11.99 26.74 -4.75
CA ASN A 305 -11.96 26.64 -6.21
C ASN A 305 -11.00 25.52 -6.67
N PRO A 306 -11.52 24.31 -6.95
CA PRO A 306 -10.68 23.20 -7.41
C PRO A 306 -9.97 23.48 -8.73
N GLY A 307 -10.55 24.30 -9.61
CA GLY A 307 -9.95 24.65 -10.90
C GLY A 307 -8.64 25.43 -10.79
N LYS A 308 -8.30 25.94 -9.59
CA LYS A 308 -7.02 26.58 -9.26
C LYS A 308 -6.02 25.67 -8.55
N ARG A 309 -6.37 24.40 -8.29
CA ARG A 309 -5.49 23.40 -7.67
C ARG A 309 -4.64 22.69 -8.73
N SER A 310 -3.49 22.20 -8.33
CA SER A 310 -2.51 21.51 -9.18
C SER A 310 -2.97 20.11 -9.58
N ARG A 311 -3.72 19.42 -8.71
CA ARG A 311 -4.18 18.04 -8.93
C ARG A 311 -5.67 17.92 -8.60
N LEU A 312 -6.39 17.23 -9.48
CA LEU A 312 -7.80 16.91 -9.31
C LEU A 312 -8.00 15.39 -9.31
N TRP A 313 -8.41 14.85 -8.16
CA TRP A 313 -8.68 13.41 -7.98
C TRP A 313 -10.11 13.12 -7.47
N SER A 314 -10.81 14.14 -6.94
CA SER A 314 -12.19 13.99 -6.48
C SER A 314 -13.14 14.06 -7.67
N TYR A 315 -13.98 13.04 -7.82
CA TYR A 315 -14.97 12.95 -8.88
C TYR A 315 -15.86 14.20 -8.92
N GLU A 316 -16.40 14.62 -7.78
CA GLU A 316 -17.27 15.81 -7.66
C GLU A 316 -16.54 17.09 -8.07
N ASP A 317 -15.30 17.28 -7.63
CA ASP A 317 -14.51 18.46 -7.99
C ASP A 317 -14.15 18.48 -9.49
N ILE A 318 -13.80 17.33 -10.05
CA ILE A 318 -13.51 17.20 -11.49
C ILE A 318 -14.75 17.54 -12.31
N LEU A 319 -15.91 16.97 -11.96
CA LEU A 319 -17.17 17.26 -12.63
C LEU A 319 -17.52 18.74 -12.56
N ARG A 320 -17.41 19.36 -11.38
CA ARG A 320 -17.65 20.80 -11.20
C ARG A 320 -16.74 21.63 -12.10
N VAL A 321 -15.43 21.36 -12.07
CA VAL A 321 -14.44 22.09 -12.88
C VAL A 321 -14.69 21.95 -14.38
N LEU A 322 -15.08 20.77 -14.84
CA LEU A 322 -15.34 20.51 -16.25
C LEU A 322 -16.70 21.09 -16.71
N ARG A 323 -17.78 20.92 -15.93
CA ARG A 323 -19.12 21.42 -16.28
C ARG A 323 -19.18 22.95 -16.26
N GLU A 324 -18.56 23.57 -15.27
CA GLU A 324 -18.60 25.03 -15.08
C GLU A 324 -17.43 25.77 -15.76
N ASN A 325 -16.55 25.05 -16.47
CA ASN A 325 -15.36 25.61 -17.12
C ASN A 325 -14.45 26.41 -16.19
N LEU A 326 -14.24 25.92 -14.97
CA LEU A 326 -13.39 26.58 -13.96
C LEU A 326 -11.90 26.25 -14.08
N GLY A 327 -11.52 25.41 -15.05
CA GLY A 327 -10.16 24.95 -15.24
C GLY A 327 -9.19 26.10 -15.53
N THR A 328 -8.10 26.18 -14.76
CA THR A 328 -7.07 27.20 -14.95
C THR A 328 -5.71 26.57 -15.29
N ASN A 329 -4.75 27.42 -15.68
CA ASN A 329 -3.35 27.02 -15.88
C ASN A 329 -2.67 26.44 -14.63
N SER A 330 -3.28 26.52 -13.44
CA SER A 330 -2.75 25.86 -12.25
C SER A 330 -2.86 24.34 -12.31
N VAL A 331 -3.86 23.80 -13.02
CA VAL A 331 -4.12 22.36 -13.09
C VAL A 331 -3.02 21.66 -13.88
N GLN A 332 -2.38 20.70 -13.25
CA GLN A 332 -1.30 19.88 -13.83
C GLN A 332 -1.71 18.43 -14.03
N GLY A 333 -2.65 17.92 -13.22
CA GLY A 333 -3.07 16.53 -13.28
C GLY A 333 -4.54 16.34 -12.97
N ILE A 334 -5.20 15.48 -13.74
CA ILE A 334 -6.58 15.06 -13.53
C ILE A 334 -6.64 13.54 -13.61
N LYS A 335 -7.28 12.91 -12.62
CA LYS A 335 -7.58 11.49 -12.64
C LYS A 335 -9.04 11.22 -12.33
N LEU A 336 -9.74 10.64 -13.29
CA LEU A 336 -11.14 10.24 -13.18
C LEU A 336 -11.27 8.71 -13.35
N ASP A 337 -11.52 8.02 -12.25
CA ASP A 337 -11.57 6.56 -12.22
C ASP A 337 -12.93 5.95 -12.60
N MET A 338 -14.04 6.68 -12.46
CA MET A 338 -15.40 6.21 -12.79
C MET A 338 -16.24 7.27 -13.49
N LEU A 339 -17.03 6.82 -14.46
CA LEU A 339 -18.20 7.49 -15.01
C LEU A 339 -19.38 6.54 -14.75
N GLU A 340 -20.50 7.04 -14.24
CA GLU A 340 -21.70 6.22 -14.19
C GLU A 340 -22.24 5.99 -15.62
N PRO A 341 -22.72 4.78 -15.95
CA PRO A 341 -23.32 4.52 -17.26
C PRO A 341 -24.53 5.43 -17.47
N GLY A 342 -24.46 6.32 -18.47
CA GLY A 342 -25.53 7.27 -18.81
C GLY A 342 -25.15 8.74 -18.60
N GLU A 343 -24.09 9.03 -17.85
CA GLU A 343 -23.49 10.36 -17.85
C GLU A 343 -22.56 10.50 -19.07
N ALA A 344 -23.16 10.72 -20.24
CA ALA A 344 -22.42 11.25 -21.38
C ALA A 344 -21.91 12.64 -20.98
N MET A 345 -20.71 12.69 -20.39
CA MET A 345 -20.04 13.96 -20.13
C MET A 345 -19.82 14.64 -21.47
N SER A 346 -20.62 15.68 -21.75
CA SER A 346 -20.16 16.77 -22.60
C SER A 346 -19.00 17.41 -21.85
N MET A 347 -17.81 16.84 -22.02
CA MET A 347 -16.57 17.36 -21.47
C MET A 347 -16.52 18.86 -21.80
N GLY A 348 -16.31 19.71 -20.80
CA GLY A 348 -16.06 21.13 -21.02
C GLY A 348 -14.74 21.28 -21.75
N THR A 349 -14.74 21.11 -23.07
CA THR A 349 -13.56 21.20 -23.95
C THR A 349 -12.88 22.55 -23.79
N LYS A 350 -13.68 23.59 -23.53
CA LYS A 350 -13.24 24.94 -23.17
C LYS A 350 -12.44 24.97 -21.86
N SER A 351 -12.86 24.22 -20.84
CA SER A 351 -12.15 24.09 -19.57
C SER A 351 -10.75 23.50 -19.76
N ILE A 352 -10.65 22.38 -20.48
CA ILE A 352 -9.35 21.71 -20.69
C ILE A 352 -8.42 22.58 -21.54
N GLY A 353 -8.94 23.29 -22.55
CA GLY A 353 -8.15 24.22 -23.36
C GLY A 353 -7.51 25.38 -22.56
N GLN A 354 -8.02 25.69 -21.37
CA GLN A 354 -7.46 26.69 -20.47
C GLN A 354 -6.38 26.14 -19.52
N MET A 355 -6.19 24.82 -19.45
CA MET A 355 -5.25 24.17 -18.54
C MET A 355 -3.91 23.90 -19.23
N LYS A 356 -3.16 24.96 -19.60
CA LYS A 356 -1.93 24.82 -20.41
C LYS A 356 -0.76 24.11 -19.70
N ARG A 357 -0.86 23.85 -18.39
CA ARG A 357 0.13 23.09 -17.61
C ARG A 357 -0.31 21.64 -17.34
N LEU A 358 -1.43 21.21 -17.91
CA LEU A 358 -1.95 19.86 -17.76
C LEU A 358 -0.99 18.87 -18.41
N ARG A 359 -0.28 18.09 -17.59
CA ARG A 359 0.65 17.04 -18.02
C ARG A 359 0.09 15.62 -17.84
N LEU A 360 -0.86 15.45 -16.91
CA LEU A 360 -1.47 14.15 -16.62
C LEU A 360 -2.99 14.22 -16.79
N LEU A 361 -3.54 13.37 -17.65
CA LEU A 361 -4.98 13.26 -17.86
C LEU A 361 -5.37 11.78 -17.96
N MET A 362 -5.86 11.23 -16.85
CA MET A 362 -6.19 9.81 -16.71
C MET A 362 -7.71 9.64 -16.64
N PHE A 363 -8.29 9.00 -17.66
CA PHE A 363 -9.68 8.54 -17.65
C PHE A 363 -9.70 7.02 -17.75
N ARG A 364 -10.58 6.38 -16.97
CA ARG A 364 -10.71 4.90 -17.02
C ARG A 364 -11.77 4.41 -18.00
N ASP A 365 -12.57 5.29 -18.57
CA ASP A 365 -13.74 4.91 -19.37
C ASP A 365 -13.55 5.12 -20.88
N LYS A 366 -14.32 4.34 -21.65
CA LYS A 366 -14.33 4.26 -23.11
C LYS A 366 -15.20 5.32 -23.78
N HIS A 367 -15.90 6.16 -23.01
CA HIS A 367 -16.93 7.09 -23.49
C HIS A 367 -16.47 8.55 -23.57
N LEU A 368 -15.22 8.79 -23.97
CA LEU A 368 -14.76 10.15 -24.24
C LEU A 368 -15.14 10.56 -25.66
N SER A 369 -16.21 11.33 -25.78
CA SER A 369 -16.53 12.09 -26.98
C SER A 369 -16.20 13.56 -26.74
N GLY A 370 -15.44 14.19 -27.64
CA GLY A 370 -15.25 15.65 -27.67
C GLY A 370 -13.90 16.23 -27.23
N CYS A 371 -12.85 15.46 -26.89
CA CYS A 371 -11.55 16.08 -26.59
C CYS A 371 -10.93 16.78 -27.83
N PRO A 372 -10.54 18.07 -27.75
CA PRO A 372 -9.88 18.78 -28.85
C PRO A 372 -8.58 18.10 -29.32
N GLU A 373 -8.35 18.04 -30.64
CA GLU A 373 -7.20 17.34 -31.22
C GLU A 373 -5.82 17.86 -30.77
N TYR A 374 -5.71 19.15 -30.42
CA TYR A 374 -4.44 19.73 -29.97
C TYR A 374 -3.97 19.23 -28.60
N LEU A 375 -4.87 18.68 -27.78
CA LEU A 375 -4.52 18.14 -26.47
C LEU A 375 -3.72 16.83 -26.57
N TRP A 376 -3.82 16.11 -27.69
CA TRP A 376 -3.10 14.85 -27.88
C TRP A 376 -1.58 15.04 -28.04
N ASN A 377 -1.14 16.24 -28.42
CA ASN A 377 0.29 16.52 -28.64
C ASN A 377 1.05 16.84 -27.36
N ASP A 378 0.38 17.37 -26.32
CA ASP A 378 1.00 17.81 -25.06
C ASP A 378 0.68 16.87 -23.87
N ILE A 379 -0.28 15.95 -24.00
CA ILE A 379 -0.64 15.01 -22.94
C ILE A 379 0.31 13.82 -22.92
N THR A 380 0.99 13.67 -21.79
CA THR A 380 2.05 12.69 -21.58
C THR A 380 1.53 11.24 -21.44
N TRP A 381 0.28 11.05 -21.00
CA TRP A 381 -0.33 9.72 -20.92
C TRP A 381 -1.87 9.77 -20.90
N PHE A 382 -2.48 9.02 -21.82
CA PHE A 382 -3.91 8.74 -21.90
C PHE A 382 -4.13 7.22 -21.78
N CYS A 383 -5.13 6.78 -21.01
CA CYS A 383 -5.47 5.36 -20.85
C CYS A 383 -6.94 5.09 -21.16
N GLY A 384 -7.35 5.40 -22.39
CA GLY A 384 -8.62 4.94 -22.92
C GLY A 384 -8.53 3.46 -23.33
N GLY A 385 -9.35 2.60 -22.73
CA GLY A 385 -9.44 1.20 -23.13
C GLY A 385 -10.35 1.02 -24.35
N GLY A 386 -9.93 1.41 -25.56
CA GLY A 386 -10.69 1.12 -26.78
C GLY A 386 -10.10 1.71 -28.05
N ASN A 387 -10.04 0.90 -29.11
CA ASN A 387 -9.62 1.26 -30.47
C ASN A 387 -10.46 2.44 -30.97
N ASN A 388 -9.87 3.63 -31.00
CA ASN A 388 -10.24 4.77 -31.85
C ASN A 388 -9.09 5.79 -31.76
N MET A 389 -7.94 5.46 -32.37
CA MET A 389 -7.02 6.49 -32.86
C MET A 389 -7.47 6.89 -34.28
N PRO A 390 -7.43 8.17 -34.65
CA PRO A 390 -7.28 8.52 -36.06
C PRO A 390 -5.90 8.05 -36.54
N GLU A 391 -5.86 7.37 -37.67
CA GLU A 391 -4.72 6.66 -38.27
C GLU A 391 -3.57 7.57 -38.77
N THR A 392 -3.41 8.78 -38.22
CA THR A 392 -2.44 9.76 -38.74
C THR A 392 -1.58 10.34 -37.62
N ALA A 393 -0.63 9.53 -37.14
CA ALA A 393 0.53 10.01 -36.37
C ALA A 393 1.75 9.09 -36.55
N GLU A 394 2.00 8.62 -37.78
CA GLU A 394 3.33 8.20 -38.20
C GLU A 394 3.91 9.30 -39.08
N ARG A 395 4.85 10.07 -38.54
CA ARG A 395 5.83 10.83 -39.35
C ARG A 395 7.19 10.80 -38.66
N ASP A 396 8.03 9.91 -39.20
CA ASP A 396 9.45 10.07 -39.52
C ASP A 396 10.22 11.18 -38.79
N GLY A 397 11.11 10.76 -37.87
CA GLY A 397 12.28 11.53 -37.48
C GLY A 397 13.39 11.47 -38.54
N PRO A 398 14.35 12.42 -38.54
CA PRO A 398 15.32 12.55 -39.62
C PRO A 398 16.39 11.45 -39.57
N ALA A 399 16.77 10.98 -40.75
CA ALA A 399 17.77 9.96 -41.00
C ALA A 399 19.17 10.33 -40.44
N GLN A 400 19.85 9.34 -39.85
CA GLN A 400 21.32 9.33 -39.74
C GLN A 400 21.90 8.22 -40.64
N PRO A 401 23.09 8.42 -41.21
CA PRO A 401 23.56 7.64 -42.35
C PRO A 401 24.20 6.30 -41.96
N SER A 402 23.99 5.33 -42.84
CA SER A 402 24.51 3.97 -42.86
C SER A 402 26.02 3.88 -43.09
N ILE A 403 26.69 2.97 -42.38
CA ILE A 403 27.94 2.34 -42.83
C ILE A 403 27.82 0.81 -42.65
N HIS A 404 28.32 0.13 -43.67
CA HIS A 404 28.16 -1.27 -44.09
C HIS A 404 28.78 -2.37 -43.20
N ASP A 405 28.19 -3.57 -43.37
CA ASP A 405 28.73 -4.95 -43.42
C ASP A 405 29.67 -5.44 -42.28
N SER A 406 29.43 -6.59 -41.63
CA SER A 406 29.39 -7.92 -42.25
C SER A 406 28.89 -8.99 -41.24
N THR A 407 28.08 -9.95 -41.69
CA THR A 407 27.89 -11.29 -41.07
C THR A 407 28.65 -12.36 -41.91
N PRO A 408 28.68 -13.67 -41.58
CA PRO A 408 28.31 -14.41 -40.36
C PRO A 408 29.40 -15.42 -39.90
N THR A 409 29.24 -16.08 -38.75
CA THR A 409 29.57 -17.53 -38.59
C THR A 409 29.05 -18.10 -37.26
N ASN A 410 28.32 -19.22 -37.38
CA ASN A 410 28.09 -20.29 -36.40
C ASN A 410 28.47 -21.60 -37.15
N PRO A 411 28.64 -22.81 -36.56
CA PRO A 411 28.24 -23.27 -35.21
C PRO A 411 29.28 -24.20 -34.51
N THR A 412 29.02 -24.70 -33.28
CA THR A 412 28.93 -26.16 -32.93
C THR A 412 28.91 -26.48 -31.41
N LYS A 413 27.88 -27.25 -31.03
CA LYS A 413 27.80 -28.47 -30.17
C LYS A 413 28.16 -28.50 -28.66
N ASN A 414 27.15 -29.00 -27.93
CA ASN A 414 27.13 -29.95 -26.78
C ASN A 414 27.60 -29.39 -25.41
N GLU A 415 26.92 -29.62 -24.28
CA GLU A 415 26.42 -30.90 -23.76
C GLU A 415 25.07 -30.85 -23.01
N LYS A 416 24.49 -32.04 -22.87
CA LYS A 416 23.24 -32.42 -22.22
C LYS A 416 23.44 -32.54 -20.69
N HIS A 417 22.39 -32.27 -19.91
CA HIS A 417 21.96 -33.17 -18.84
C HIS A 417 20.45 -33.05 -18.57
N HIS A 418 19.77 -34.20 -18.61
CA HIS A 418 18.36 -34.42 -18.28
C HIS A 418 18.12 -34.32 -16.74
N GLY A 419 16.89 -33.94 -16.36
CA GLY A 419 16.43 -33.64 -14.98
C GLY A 419 16.43 -34.80 -13.96
N PRO A 420 15.79 -34.63 -12.78
CA PRO A 420 14.31 -34.69 -12.70
C PRO A 420 13.64 -33.76 -11.66
N ILE A 421 12.53 -33.12 -12.07
CA ILE A 421 11.63 -32.29 -11.25
C ILE A 421 10.48 -33.11 -10.61
N GLU A 422 10.49 -34.44 -10.67
CA GLU A 422 9.33 -35.26 -10.27
C GLU A 422 9.51 -36.20 -9.05
N THR A 423 10.58 -36.07 -8.26
CA THR A 423 10.82 -37.01 -7.13
C THR A 423 10.89 -36.36 -5.74
N PHE A 424 10.40 -35.13 -5.55
CA PHE A 424 10.43 -34.48 -4.22
C PHE A 424 9.05 -34.32 -3.54
N LEU A 425 7.94 -34.65 -4.21
CA LEU A 425 6.58 -34.46 -3.67
C LEU A 425 5.95 -35.68 -2.99
N PHE A 426 6.70 -36.75 -2.67
CA PHE A 426 6.10 -37.98 -2.11
C PHE A 426 6.60 -38.45 -0.73
N ARG A 427 7.37 -37.64 0.00
CA ARG A 427 7.71 -37.97 1.40
C ARG A 427 7.47 -36.77 2.28
N PHE A 428 6.30 -36.72 2.92
CA PHE A 428 6.14 -36.48 4.36
C PHE A 428 4.63 -36.33 4.67
N ARG A 429 3.95 -37.47 4.70
CA ARG A 429 2.66 -37.64 5.39
C ARG A 429 2.92 -38.45 6.65
N CYS A 430 2.47 -37.91 7.78
CA CYS A 430 2.38 -38.52 9.12
C CYS A 430 3.66 -38.60 9.98
N LYS A 431 3.70 -37.77 11.05
CA LYS A 431 3.77 -38.26 12.44
C LYS A 431 3.30 -37.18 13.44
N GLY A 432 2.15 -37.44 14.05
CA GLY A 432 1.38 -36.56 14.94
C GLY A 432 1.93 -36.38 16.35
N VAL A 433 3.16 -35.90 16.52
CA VAL A 433 3.71 -35.58 17.87
C VAL A 433 4.30 -34.16 17.97
N ALA A 434 4.53 -33.45 16.87
CA ALA A 434 5.09 -32.09 16.89
C ALA A 434 4.09 -30.97 17.25
N LEU A 435 2.78 -31.27 17.32
CA LEU A 435 1.74 -30.24 17.48
C LEU A 435 1.65 -29.65 18.92
N ARG A 436 2.16 -30.35 19.94
CA ARG A 436 2.10 -29.85 21.33
C ARG A 436 3.23 -28.87 21.66
N ILE A 437 4.42 -29.07 21.09
CA ILE A 437 5.58 -28.20 21.34
C ILE A 437 5.45 -26.89 20.55
N TRP A 438 4.82 -26.91 19.37
CA TRP A 438 4.55 -25.70 18.59
C TRP A 438 3.45 -24.83 19.23
N LYS A 439 2.39 -25.44 19.80
CA LYS A 439 1.32 -24.73 20.52
C LYS A 439 1.78 -24.02 21.80
N SER A 440 2.82 -24.53 22.48
CA SER A 440 3.41 -23.88 23.66
C SER A 440 4.09 -22.56 23.28
N ASN A 441 4.85 -22.54 22.19
CA ASN A 441 5.59 -21.36 21.76
C ASN A 441 4.69 -20.27 21.15
N CYS A 442 3.49 -20.61 20.66
CA CYS A 442 2.50 -19.62 20.23
C CYS A 442 1.89 -18.84 21.41
N ARG A 443 1.82 -19.44 22.62
CA ARG A 443 1.32 -18.76 23.82
C ARG A 443 2.29 -17.67 24.30
N ASP A 444 3.59 -17.92 24.15
CA ASP A 444 4.65 -16.92 24.40
C ASP A 444 4.86 -15.92 23.24
N ALA A 445 4.47 -16.29 22.02
CA ALA A 445 4.45 -15.37 20.87
C ALA A 445 3.28 -14.37 20.94
N LEU A 446 2.14 -14.76 21.53
CA LEU A 446 1.03 -13.84 21.82
C LEU A 446 1.27 -12.98 23.06
N SER A 447 2.08 -13.42 24.04
CA SER A 447 2.42 -12.63 25.23
C SER A 447 3.59 -11.65 25.01
N ASN A 448 4.35 -11.80 23.92
CA ASN A 448 5.43 -10.90 23.52
C ASN A 448 5.11 -10.18 22.20
N PHE A 449 4.06 -9.36 22.23
CA PHE A 449 3.77 -8.34 21.23
C PHE A 449 4.83 -7.22 21.30
N LYS A 450 6.03 -7.48 20.77
CA LYS A 450 7.10 -6.50 20.63
C LYS A 450 7.70 -6.58 19.22
N CYS A 451 7.58 -5.46 18.51
CA CYS A 451 8.11 -5.15 17.18
C CYS A 451 7.46 -5.85 15.96
N ILE A 452 6.37 -5.27 15.47
CA ILE A 452 6.05 -5.31 14.03
C ILE A 452 5.64 -3.92 13.60
N VAL A 453 6.60 -3.07 13.25
CA VAL A 453 6.35 -1.98 12.30
C VAL A 453 7.61 -1.77 11.51
N ALA A 454 7.68 -2.36 10.33
CA ALA A 454 8.46 -1.85 9.24
C ALA A 454 8.14 -2.63 7.97
N THR A 455 8.53 -2.05 6.83
CA THR A 455 8.52 -2.67 5.50
C THR A 455 8.90 -4.17 5.57
N PRO A 456 8.39 -5.02 4.66
CA PRO A 456 8.67 -6.47 4.66
C PRO A 456 10.16 -6.83 4.87
N ARG A 457 11.06 -5.99 4.34
CA ARG A 457 12.52 -6.08 4.53
C ARG A 457 12.98 -6.03 6.00
N LYS A 458 12.43 -5.12 6.79
CA LYS A 458 12.78 -4.95 8.21
C LYS A 458 12.03 -5.96 9.10
N LEU A 459 10.85 -6.42 8.69
CA LEU A 459 10.17 -7.57 9.32
C LEU A 459 11.00 -8.86 9.14
N ALA A 460 11.52 -9.13 7.95
CA ALA A 460 12.42 -10.25 7.69
C ALA A 460 13.71 -10.16 8.54
N GLN A 461 14.34 -8.99 8.59
CA GLN A 461 15.52 -8.76 9.45
C GLN A 461 15.22 -9.00 10.94
N PHE A 462 14.06 -8.56 11.43
CA PHE A 462 13.65 -8.76 12.81
C PHE A 462 13.38 -10.25 13.14
N LEU A 463 12.71 -10.98 12.24
CA LEU A 463 12.46 -12.42 12.40
C LEU A 463 13.78 -13.21 12.42
N CYS A 464 14.75 -12.87 11.56
CA CYS A 464 16.11 -13.46 11.59
C CYS A 464 16.85 -13.16 12.90
N LEU A 465 16.69 -11.96 13.46
CA LEU A 465 17.32 -11.56 14.74
C LEU A 465 16.73 -12.31 15.94
N LYS A 466 15.41 -12.56 15.96
CA LYS A 466 14.78 -13.37 17.03
C LYS A 466 15.22 -14.84 16.95
N ALA A 467 15.38 -15.40 15.75
CA ALA A 467 15.86 -16.78 15.57
C ALA A 467 17.27 -16.99 16.15
N ARG A 468 18.14 -15.98 16.09
CA ARG A 468 19.49 -16.03 16.69
C ARG A 468 19.52 -15.87 18.21
N LYS A 469 18.51 -15.23 18.81
CA LYS A 469 18.46 -14.99 20.27
C LYS A 469 17.78 -16.12 21.07
N GLY A 470 17.05 -17.02 20.41
CA GLY A 470 16.48 -18.22 21.02
C GLY A 470 17.43 -19.41 20.93
N SER A 471 18.51 -19.43 21.70
CA SER A 471 19.39 -20.60 21.77
C SER A 471 19.05 -21.49 22.97
N HIS A 472 18.29 -22.56 22.74
CA HIS A 472 18.63 -23.84 23.34
C HIS A 472 19.06 -24.78 22.22
N LYS A 473 20.23 -25.39 22.44
CA LYS A 473 20.99 -26.24 21.52
C LYS A 473 20.11 -27.33 20.89
N THR A 474 19.92 -27.26 19.58
CA THR A 474 19.78 -28.43 18.71
C THR A 474 20.44 -28.13 17.37
N SER A 475 21.16 -29.12 16.87
CA SER A 475 22.12 -29.01 15.77
C SER A 475 21.49 -28.50 14.49
N ILE A 476 22.25 -27.62 13.86
CA ILE A 476 22.15 -27.15 12.48
C ILE A 476 22.01 -28.36 11.54
N ALA A 477 20.89 -28.39 10.81
CA ALA A 477 20.76 -29.05 9.52
C ALA A 477 19.77 -28.20 8.70
N ASP A 478 20.37 -27.42 7.80
CA ASP A 478 19.83 -26.85 6.55
C ASP A 478 18.44 -26.20 6.63
N PHE A 479 18.42 -24.96 7.15
CA PHE A 479 17.47 -23.97 6.66
C PHE A 479 18.15 -23.23 5.51
N ASP A 480 17.84 -23.65 4.30
CA ASP A 480 18.37 -23.04 3.08
C ASP A 480 17.83 -21.60 2.99
N SER A 481 18.73 -20.62 3.12
CA SER A 481 18.43 -19.20 3.01
C SER A 481 18.06 -18.78 1.58
N ASP A 482 18.14 -19.70 0.63
CA ASP A 482 18.06 -19.41 -0.79
C ASP A 482 16.62 -19.37 -1.33
N ILE A 483 15.64 -19.94 -0.60
CA ILE A 483 14.21 -19.89 -1.00
C ILE A 483 13.56 -18.51 -0.75
N LEU A 484 14.22 -17.61 -0.01
CA LEU A 484 13.80 -16.20 0.13
C LEU A 484 14.71 -15.20 -0.60
N LEU A 485 15.80 -15.67 -1.21
CA LEU A 485 16.75 -14.85 -1.96
C LEU A 485 16.56 -14.91 -3.48
N GLU A 486 15.88 -15.93 -4.03
CA GLU A 486 15.65 -16.01 -5.48
C GLU A 486 14.64 -14.98 -6.04
N GLU A 487 13.79 -14.35 -5.23
CA GLU A 487 12.95 -13.21 -5.68
C GLU A 487 13.67 -11.84 -5.60
N TYR A 488 14.91 -11.80 -5.08
CA TYR A 488 15.67 -10.56 -4.91
C TYR A 488 17.15 -10.73 -5.29
N SER A 489 17.38 -11.32 -6.47
CA SER A 489 18.62 -11.08 -7.20
C SER A 489 18.64 -9.64 -7.69
N VAL A 490 19.56 -8.87 -7.09
CA VAL A 490 20.11 -7.64 -7.66
C VAL A 490 20.37 -7.88 -9.16
N CYS A 491 19.67 -7.17 -10.05
CA CYS A 491 20.22 -6.94 -11.38
C CYS A 491 21.56 -6.21 -11.16
N PRO A 492 22.70 -6.75 -11.61
CA PRO A 492 23.86 -5.90 -11.78
C PRO A 492 23.46 -4.80 -12.78
N PHE A 493 23.87 -3.58 -12.44
CA PHE A 493 23.57 -2.30 -13.11
C PHE A 493 23.48 -2.34 -14.63
#